data_AF-A0A9P6MR77-F1
#
_entry.id   AF-A0A9P6MR77-F1
#
_cell.length_a   1.000
_cell.length_b   1.000
_cell.length_c   1.000
_cell.angle_alpha   90.00
_cell.angle_beta   90.00
_cell.angle_gamma   90.00
#
_symmetry.space_group_name_H-M   'P 1'
#
loop_
_entity.id
_entity.type
_entity.pdbx_description
1 polymer ?
#
loop_
_entity_poly.entity_id
_entity_poly.type
_entity_poly.pdbx_seq_one_letter_code
_entity_poly.pdbx_strand_id
1 'polypeptide(L)'
;MSRQETPETTSDSTMGTLLKIYCIVDGGTTAFPIDISSEQSVGDLREKICTPARFGNIAPEELTLWQTKIPDSGQAVILDDIESKVKLTLSSRKLSAVFPSGFEDETVYIVVEPPTQGEPVRLTTLVSEKTFVQYITDAITPFEGAEHSQASTTNRAYSVTPTSITPWNDFIGNVRNMQLAEEPLHDTPVFCDERRFSMEADIQEIFKRDFGSVKCLPPFAETFRCPGMDYGLPDLICLRHGGNVCNRESTLFPIEIKQPKDLNLNESLPDAATHQLISGCLTGPLDIVRQIFGYMYCNGFRYGILSTFNQTWFIVRREDDPNSILVSPSISFNDTSPTMLSCYLWFIREAESDEKPKLDPPEENAVKKTLRSEKKIEARRRKRSKGSLAKRLAAAVLPRSLSGGRRSSARSHSASSVDFVPAFKDMKPITFSNRARTFKALWRGEVVFVKKCDIWNERPFIDELQNEIEIYSVLRELQGIWIPEMKLEGIMNGFEIVLVTEYVGDNINNEHLNSSDCDKIRRALAAIHNIGILHGDIKPDNIVVKRDGVNSRFMIIDFGLSTFTLDKGILDCEQKELDSMLAALSQP
;
A
#
# COMPACT_ATOMS: atom_id res chain seq x y z
N MET A 1 -83.50 -13.82 -25.17
CA MET A 1 -83.45 -15.28 -24.91
C MET A 1 -83.09 -15.47 -23.45
N SER A 2 -83.86 -16.35 -22.83
CA SER A 2 -83.90 -16.76 -21.43
C SER A 2 -82.55 -16.98 -20.74
N ARG A 3 -82.48 -16.66 -19.45
CA ARG A 3 -82.36 -17.61 -18.30
C ARG A 3 -81.84 -16.86 -17.07
N GLN A 4 -82.70 -16.67 -16.09
CA GLN A 4 -82.83 -17.44 -14.83
C GLN A 4 -82.14 -16.74 -13.67
N GLU A 5 -82.96 -16.01 -12.91
CA GLU A 5 -82.72 -15.72 -11.49
C GLU A 5 -82.85 -17.01 -10.66
N THR A 6 -81.87 -17.25 -9.79
CA THR A 6 -81.95 -17.95 -8.50
C THR A 6 -80.57 -17.85 -7.82
N PRO A 7 -80.47 -17.87 -6.48
CA PRO A 7 -81.09 -16.99 -5.50
C PRO A 7 -80.04 -16.19 -4.71
N GLU A 8 -80.45 -15.04 -4.17
CA GLU A 8 -79.72 -14.33 -3.12
C GLU A 8 -79.43 -15.28 -1.95
N THR A 9 -78.16 -15.62 -1.80
CA THR A 9 -77.63 -16.15 -0.55
C THR A 9 -76.96 -14.99 0.15
N THR A 10 -77.58 -14.53 1.23
CA THR A 10 -76.96 -13.66 2.22
C THR A 10 -75.74 -14.38 2.78
N SER A 11 -74.57 -14.15 2.19
CA SER A 11 -73.30 -14.36 2.87
C SER A 11 -72.90 -13.02 3.47
N ASP A 12 -73.18 -12.91 4.77
CA ASP A 12 -72.65 -11.96 5.72
C ASP A 12 -71.25 -11.47 5.30
N SER A 13 -71.14 -10.24 4.81
CA SER A 13 -69.84 -9.64 4.53
C SER A 13 -69.18 -9.37 5.87
N THR A 14 -68.41 -10.33 6.37
CA THR A 14 -67.55 -10.19 7.54
C THR A 14 -66.59 -9.02 7.30
N MET A 15 -66.98 -7.82 7.74
CA MET A 15 -66.09 -6.67 7.90
C MET A 15 -65.02 -7.08 8.91
N GLY A 16 -63.80 -7.29 8.46
CA GLY A 16 -62.68 -7.63 9.34
C GLY A 16 -62.48 -6.57 10.43
N THR A 17 -62.26 -7.01 11.65
CA THR A 17 -62.02 -6.10 12.79
C THR A 17 -60.63 -5.48 12.64
N LEU A 18 -60.51 -4.17 12.80
CA LEU A 18 -59.21 -3.51 12.79
C LEU A 18 -58.46 -3.86 14.09
N LEU A 19 -57.30 -4.49 13.94
CA LEU A 19 -56.42 -4.91 15.01
C LEU A 19 -55.27 -3.91 15.14
N LYS A 20 -54.90 -3.57 16.38
CA LYS A 20 -53.69 -2.80 16.69
C LYS A 20 -52.71 -3.71 17.42
N ILE A 21 -51.72 -4.21 16.69
CA ILE A 21 -50.78 -5.23 17.17
C ILE A 21 -49.46 -4.57 17.57
N TYR A 22 -49.02 -4.76 18.81
CA TYR A 22 -47.69 -4.31 19.24
C TYR A 22 -46.62 -5.35 18.90
N CYS A 23 -45.62 -4.88 18.16
CA CYS A 23 -44.51 -5.66 17.66
C CYS A 23 -43.20 -5.10 18.24
N ILE A 24 -42.22 -5.96 18.47
CA ILE A 24 -40.85 -5.55 18.85
C ILE A 24 -39.84 -6.31 18.00
N VAL A 25 -38.69 -5.71 17.73
CA VAL A 25 -37.56 -6.42 17.06
C VAL A 25 -36.79 -7.18 18.13
N ASP A 26 -36.32 -8.39 17.81
CA ASP A 26 -35.44 -9.14 18.71
C ASP A 26 -34.21 -8.32 19.13
N GLY A 27 -33.88 -8.33 20.43
CA GLY A 27 -32.87 -7.46 21.06
C GLY A 27 -33.31 -6.00 21.28
N GLY A 28 -34.49 -5.60 20.80
CA GLY A 28 -35.02 -4.26 20.94
C GLY A 28 -35.65 -3.96 22.31
N THR A 29 -35.68 -2.68 22.70
CA THR A 29 -36.25 -2.20 23.97
C THR A 29 -37.59 -1.45 23.81
N THR A 30 -38.04 -1.21 22.57
CA THR A 30 -39.19 -0.34 22.29
C THR A 30 -40.15 -1.02 21.33
N ALA A 31 -41.35 -1.35 21.81
CA ALA A 31 -42.41 -1.88 20.96
C ALA A 31 -43.03 -0.78 20.08
N PHE A 32 -43.58 -1.18 18.93
CA PHE A 32 -44.26 -0.30 17.99
C PHE A 32 -45.60 -0.90 17.53
N PRO A 33 -46.64 -0.07 17.35
CA PRO A 33 -47.95 -0.54 16.93
C PRO A 33 -48.05 -0.72 15.40
N ILE A 34 -48.83 -1.70 14.97
CA ILE A 34 -49.25 -1.91 13.57
C ILE A 34 -50.77 -2.04 13.52
N ASP A 35 -51.42 -1.17 12.74
CA ASP A 35 -52.85 -1.24 12.47
C ASP A 35 -53.13 -2.13 11.24
N ILE A 36 -53.90 -3.21 11.40
CA ILE A 36 -54.15 -4.20 10.34
C ILE A 36 -55.51 -4.91 10.52
N SER A 37 -56.20 -5.27 9.44
CA SER A 37 -57.50 -5.97 9.56
C SER A 37 -57.31 -7.45 9.93
N SER A 38 -58.21 -7.99 10.75
CA SER A 38 -58.22 -9.40 11.17
C SER A 38 -58.34 -10.39 10.01
N GLU A 39 -58.89 -9.95 8.88
CA GLU A 39 -59.05 -10.77 7.67
C GLU A 39 -57.81 -10.80 6.78
N GLN A 40 -56.83 -9.94 7.07
CA GLN A 40 -55.54 -9.94 6.38
C GLN A 40 -54.65 -11.08 6.89
N SER A 41 -53.67 -11.44 6.08
CA SER A 41 -52.79 -12.58 6.29
C SER A 41 -51.53 -12.21 7.09
N VAL A 42 -50.79 -13.22 7.54
CA VAL A 42 -49.45 -13.05 8.13
C VAL A 42 -48.48 -12.39 7.13
N GLY A 43 -48.64 -12.64 5.83
CA GLY A 43 -47.86 -11.97 4.77
C GLY A 43 -48.11 -10.46 4.74
N ASP A 44 -49.37 -10.05 4.77
CA ASP A 44 -49.75 -8.62 4.81
C ASP A 44 -49.21 -7.92 6.08
N LEU A 45 -49.20 -8.63 7.21
CA LEU A 45 -48.59 -8.12 8.45
C LEU A 45 -47.09 -7.88 8.28
N ARG A 46 -46.41 -8.81 7.60
CA ARG A 46 -44.96 -8.72 7.33
C ARG A 46 -44.61 -7.51 6.46
N GLU A 47 -45.39 -7.26 5.40
CA GLU A 47 -45.25 -6.07 4.55
C GLU A 47 -45.44 -4.76 5.34
N LYS A 48 -46.42 -4.70 6.24
CA LYS A 48 -46.64 -3.51 7.07
C LYS A 48 -45.53 -3.27 8.11
N ILE A 49 -44.92 -4.33 8.62
CA ILE A 49 -43.81 -4.24 9.59
C ILE A 49 -42.53 -3.75 8.90
N CYS A 50 -42.28 -4.21 7.67
CA CYS A 50 -41.05 -4.02 6.92
C CYS A 50 -40.98 -2.64 6.24
N THR A 51 -40.53 -1.61 6.97
CA THR A 51 -40.30 -0.27 6.41
C THR A 51 -38.81 0.03 6.23
N PRO A 52 -38.41 0.86 5.23
CA PRO A 52 -37.00 1.22 5.04
C PRO A 52 -36.36 1.87 6.26
N ALA A 53 -37.14 2.62 7.05
CA ALA A 53 -36.67 3.25 8.29
C ALA A 53 -36.33 2.24 9.40
N ARG A 54 -36.91 1.03 9.37
CA ARG A 54 -36.73 0.01 10.41
C ARG A 54 -35.78 -1.13 9.98
N PHE A 55 -35.78 -1.49 8.70
CA PHE A 55 -35.04 -2.66 8.19
C PHE A 55 -34.19 -2.38 6.94
N GLY A 56 -34.00 -1.11 6.54
CA GLY A 56 -33.13 -0.75 5.41
C GLY A 56 -33.60 -1.36 4.09
N ASN A 57 -32.75 -2.18 3.46
CA ASN A 57 -33.00 -2.83 2.17
C ASN A 57 -33.50 -4.28 2.29
N ILE A 58 -33.86 -4.75 3.49
CA ILE A 58 -34.38 -6.09 3.71
C ILE A 58 -35.78 -6.23 3.07
N ALA A 59 -35.99 -7.29 2.29
CA ALA A 59 -37.30 -7.59 1.71
C ALA A 59 -38.26 -8.10 2.79
N PRO A 60 -39.58 -7.77 2.75
CA PRO A 60 -40.54 -8.20 3.77
C PRO A 60 -40.48 -9.71 4.00
N GLU A 61 -40.38 -10.51 2.95
CA GLU A 61 -40.39 -11.98 2.99
C GLU A 61 -39.26 -12.58 3.82
N GLU A 62 -38.17 -11.84 4.01
CA GLU A 62 -36.99 -12.28 4.77
C GLU A 62 -37.17 -12.14 6.28
N LEU A 63 -38.17 -11.38 6.76
CA LEU A 63 -38.49 -11.28 8.18
C LEU A 63 -39.16 -12.55 8.70
N THR A 64 -38.70 -13.06 9.86
CA THR A 64 -39.39 -14.10 10.62
C THR A 64 -40.24 -13.47 11.72
N LEU A 65 -41.52 -13.85 11.80
CA LEU A 65 -42.44 -13.38 12.84
C LEU A 65 -42.72 -14.50 13.85
N TRP A 66 -42.58 -14.17 15.13
CA TRP A 66 -42.88 -15.05 16.26
C TRP A 66 -44.07 -14.51 17.04
N GLN A 67 -45.13 -15.30 17.14
CA GLN A 67 -46.26 -15.02 18.01
C GLN A 67 -45.85 -15.29 19.46
N THR A 68 -46.12 -14.31 20.32
CA THR A 68 -45.89 -14.40 21.76
C THR A 68 -46.98 -13.65 22.52
N LYS A 69 -46.86 -13.60 23.85
CA LYS A 69 -47.62 -12.73 24.73
C LYS A 69 -46.75 -12.35 25.93
N ILE A 70 -46.08 -11.21 25.86
CA ILE A 70 -45.16 -10.72 26.90
C ILE A 70 -45.50 -9.28 27.30
N PRO A 71 -45.27 -8.87 28.56
CA PRO A 71 -45.50 -7.50 28.98
C PRO A 71 -44.52 -6.54 28.30
N ASP A 72 -45.01 -5.37 27.88
CA ASP A 72 -44.21 -4.25 27.39
C ASP A 72 -43.55 -3.52 28.57
N SER A 73 -42.51 -4.14 29.12
CA SER A 73 -41.81 -3.64 30.32
C SER A 73 -40.75 -2.57 30.05
N GLY A 74 -40.54 -2.20 28.78
CA GLY A 74 -39.46 -1.30 28.34
C GLY A 74 -38.04 -1.89 28.47
N GLN A 75 -37.92 -3.18 28.77
CA GLN A 75 -36.64 -3.92 28.80
C GLN A 75 -36.35 -4.56 27.44
N ALA A 76 -35.08 -4.87 27.19
CA ALA A 76 -34.67 -5.56 25.97
C ALA A 76 -35.32 -6.96 25.92
N VAL A 77 -36.00 -7.26 24.83
CA VAL A 77 -36.64 -8.57 24.61
C VAL A 77 -35.69 -9.44 23.79
N ILE A 78 -35.23 -10.54 24.38
CA ILE A 78 -34.44 -11.57 23.68
C ILE A 78 -35.37 -12.73 23.32
N LEU A 79 -35.49 -13.04 22.03
CA LEU A 79 -36.40 -14.05 21.52
C LEU A 79 -36.17 -15.43 22.16
N ASP A 80 -34.91 -15.82 22.35
CA ASP A 80 -34.54 -17.12 22.93
C ASP A 80 -35.05 -17.31 24.37
N ASP A 81 -35.10 -16.23 25.15
CA ASP A 81 -35.54 -16.23 26.56
C ASP A 81 -37.08 -16.35 26.71
N ILE A 82 -37.83 -16.21 25.62
CA ILE A 82 -39.29 -16.34 25.62
C ILE A 82 -39.67 -17.83 25.58
N GLU A 83 -40.17 -18.36 26.68
CA GLU A 83 -40.62 -19.76 26.76
C GLU A 83 -41.84 -20.04 25.86
N SER A 84 -42.81 -19.13 25.82
CA SER A 84 -44.07 -19.27 25.08
C SER A 84 -44.06 -18.48 23.76
N LYS A 85 -43.34 -19.00 22.75
CA LYS A 85 -43.30 -18.43 21.39
C LYS A 85 -43.70 -19.45 20.32
N VAL A 86 -44.39 -19.00 19.27
CA VAL A 86 -44.81 -19.82 18.11
C VAL A 86 -44.37 -19.14 16.81
N LYS A 87 -43.58 -19.83 15.99
CA LYS A 87 -43.15 -19.31 14.68
C LYS A 87 -44.32 -19.26 13.69
N LEU A 88 -44.57 -18.11 13.08
CA LEU A 88 -45.63 -17.93 12.09
C LEU A 88 -45.13 -18.28 10.68
N THR A 89 -45.12 -19.58 10.36
CA THR A 89 -44.54 -20.12 9.11
C THR A 89 -45.44 -19.99 7.87
N LEU A 90 -46.76 -19.94 8.05
CA LEU A 90 -47.73 -19.90 6.94
C LEU A 90 -48.15 -18.45 6.63
N SER A 91 -47.54 -17.84 5.60
CA SER A 91 -47.85 -16.46 5.20
C SER A 91 -49.32 -16.24 4.83
N SER A 92 -50.01 -17.26 4.30
CA SER A 92 -51.43 -17.19 3.92
C SER A 92 -52.40 -17.30 5.10
N ARG A 93 -51.92 -17.57 6.31
CA ARG A 93 -52.79 -17.72 7.49
C ARG A 93 -53.38 -16.37 7.88
N LYS A 94 -54.69 -16.31 8.09
CA LYS A 94 -55.40 -15.09 8.53
C LYS A 94 -55.07 -14.74 9.97
N LEU A 95 -54.97 -13.44 10.28
CA LEU A 95 -54.69 -12.96 11.62
C LEU A 95 -55.79 -13.29 12.63
N SER A 96 -57.07 -13.36 12.21
CA SER A 96 -58.17 -13.84 13.04
C SER A 96 -58.00 -15.28 13.54
N ALA A 97 -57.25 -16.12 12.82
CA ALA A 97 -56.90 -17.48 13.22
C ALA A 97 -55.59 -17.58 14.02
N VAL A 98 -54.80 -16.51 14.08
CA VAL A 98 -53.57 -16.41 14.88
C VAL A 98 -53.89 -15.79 16.25
N PHE A 99 -54.74 -14.76 16.27
CA PHE A 99 -55.18 -14.03 17.46
C PHE A 99 -56.70 -14.13 17.63
N PRO A 100 -57.24 -15.30 18.05
CA PRO A 100 -58.67 -15.52 18.18
C PRO A 100 -59.28 -14.78 19.39
N SER A 101 -58.45 -14.44 20.36
CA SER A 101 -58.77 -13.64 21.54
C SER A 101 -58.04 -12.31 21.36
N GLY A 102 -58.76 -11.18 21.46
CA GLY A 102 -58.21 -9.85 21.18
C GLY A 102 -56.98 -9.46 22.03
N PHE A 103 -56.51 -8.22 21.86
CA PHE A 103 -55.27 -7.74 22.46
C PHE A 103 -55.51 -7.10 23.83
N GLU A 104 -54.61 -7.39 24.77
CA GLU A 104 -54.51 -6.76 26.08
C GLU A 104 -53.61 -5.53 26.00
N ASP A 105 -53.86 -4.57 26.89
CA ASP A 105 -53.02 -3.37 26.99
C ASP A 105 -51.61 -3.73 27.47
N GLU A 106 -50.63 -2.89 27.12
CA GLU A 106 -49.22 -3.02 27.54
C GLU A 106 -48.60 -4.41 27.27
N THR A 107 -49.02 -5.07 26.18
CA THR A 107 -48.59 -6.43 25.85
C THR A 107 -48.06 -6.48 24.41
N VAL A 108 -46.87 -7.06 24.24
CA VAL A 108 -46.27 -7.35 22.93
C VAL A 108 -46.69 -8.74 22.48
N TYR A 109 -47.15 -8.82 21.23
CA TYR A 109 -47.72 -10.04 20.65
C TYR A 109 -46.89 -10.62 19.51
N ILE A 110 -46.01 -9.82 18.92
CA ILE A 110 -45.13 -10.23 17.83
C ILE A 110 -43.69 -9.83 18.17
N VAL A 111 -42.79 -10.79 18.16
CA VAL A 111 -41.34 -10.52 18.06
C VAL A 111 -40.93 -10.73 16.61
N VAL A 112 -40.31 -9.71 16.03
CA VAL A 112 -39.80 -9.71 14.66
C VAL A 112 -38.32 -10.09 14.75
N GLU A 113 -38.02 -11.29 14.28
CA GLU A 113 -36.66 -11.73 14.02
C GLU A 113 -36.34 -11.29 12.58
N PRO A 114 -35.53 -10.22 12.38
CA PRO A 114 -35.06 -9.90 11.04
C PRO A 114 -34.33 -11.12 10.46
N PRO A 115 -34.18 -11.25 9.13
CA PRO A 115 -33.26 -12.22 8.60
C PRO A 115 -31.94 -11.94 9.30
N THR A 116 -31.43 -12.95 9.97
CA THR A 116 -30.02 -13.01 10.29
C THR A 116 -29.29 -12.58 9.03
N GLN A 117 -28.62 -11.41 9.02
CA GLN A 117 -27.41 -11.27 8.22
C GLN A 117 -26.45 -12.31 8.81
N GLY A 118 -26.68 -13.60 8.52
CA GLY A 118 -26.24 -14.74 9.32
C GLY A 118 -25.67 -14.35 10.68
N GLU A 119 -26.50 -14.23 11.74
CA GLU A 119 -25.92 -14.19 13.09
C GLU A 119 -24.94 -15.35 13.17
N PRO A 120 -23.74 -15.16 13.75
CA PRO A 120 -22.95 -16.31 14.09
C PRO A 120 -23.74 -17.04 15.18
N VAL A 121 -24.49 -18.05 14.75
CA VAL A 121 -24.66 -19.27 15.52
C VAL A 121 -23.32 -19.50 16.22
N ARG A 122 -23.26 -19.72 17.53
CA ARG A 122 -22.10 -20.40 18.12
C ARG A 122 -22.11 -21.89 17.71
N LEU A 123 -22.26 -22.15 16.41
CA LEU A 123 -21.53 -23.18 15.71
C LEU A 123 -20.16 -22.54 15.52
N THR A 124 -19.12 -23.14 16.06
CA THR A 124 -17.76 -22.63 15.93
C THR A 124 -17.50 -22.12 14.51
N THR A 125 -17.46 -20.79 14.30
CA THR A 125 -16.93 -20.13 13.06
C THR A 125 -15.46 -20.49 12.85
N LEU A 126 -14.89 -21.12 13.87
CA LEU A 126 -13.60 -21.73 13.84
C LEU A 126 -13.65 -22.95 12.92
N VAL A 127 -12.90 -22.87 11.85
CA VAL A 127 -12.54 -23.97 10.99
C VAL A 127 -11.20 -24.55 11.47
N SER A 128 -10.99 -25.83 11.18
CA SER A 128 -9.69 -26.45 11.38
C SER A 128 -8.67 -25.87 10.39
N GLU A 129 -7.37 -26.02 10.66
CA GLU A 129 -6.35 -25.61 9.68
C GLU A 129 -6.56 -26.32 8.35
N LYS A 130 -6.96 -27.60 8.41
CA LYS A 130 -7.26 -28.42 7.25
C LYS A 130 -8.36 -27.84 6.38
N THR A 131 -9.38 -27.24 6.97
CA THR A 131 -10.47 -26.57 6.25
C THR A 131 -10.04 -25.15 5.84
N PHE A 132 -9.37 -24.41 6.73
CA PHE A 132 -8.86 -23.06 6.49
C PHE A 132 -8.00 -22.99 5.22
N VAL A 133 -7.06 -23.93 5.06
CA VAL A 133 -6.16 -23.90 3.91
C VAL A 133 -6.85 -24.29 2.60
N GLN A 134 -8.12 -24.72 2.58
CA GLN A 134 -8.82 -25.05 1.33
C GLN A 134 -9.46 -23.83 0.67
N TYR A 135 -9.51 -22.69 1.35
CA TYR A 135 -10.08 -21.47 0.79
C TYR A 135 -9.18 -20.93 -0.34
N ILE A 136 -9.84 -20.52 -1.42
CA ILE A 136 -9.23 -19.89 -2.59
C ILE A 136 -9.70 -18.45 -2.68
N THR A 137 -8.85 -17.60 -3.25
CA THR A 137 -9.15 -16.19 -3.49
C THR A 137 -9.50 -15.99 -4.97
N ASP A 138 -9.85 -14.77 -5.39
CA ASP A 138 -10.15 -14.43 -6.79
C ASP A 138 -9.09 -13.52 -7.41
N ALA A 139 -9.06 -13.47 -8.75
CA ALA A 139 -8.11 -12.63 -9.48
C ALA A 139 -8.33 -11.14 -9.17
N ILE A 140 -7.25 -10.37 -9.23
CA ILE A 140 -7.31 -8.90 -9.30
C ILE A 140 -7.31 -8.42 -10.75
N THR A 141 -8.00 -7.32 -11.01
CA THR A 141 -8.19 -6.73 -12.35
C THR A 141 -7.82 -5.25 -12.38
N PRO A 142 -7.25 -4.73 -13.48
CA PRO A 142 -6.91 -3.31 -13.58
C PRO A 142 -8.18 -2.43 -13.69
N PHE A 143 -8.12 -1.18 -13.24
CA PHE A 143 -9.20 -0.20 -13.39
C PHE A 143 -9.33 0.27 -14.86
N GLU A 144 -10.54 0.44 -15.35
CA GLU A 144 -10.79 0.95 -16.71
C GLU A 144 -10.25 2.38 -16.86
N GLY A 145 -9.37 2.60 -17.83
CA GLY A 145 -8.74 3.91 -18.04
C GLY A 145 -7.52 4.18 -17.16
N ALA A 146 -7.01 3.19 -16.41
CA ALA A 146 -5.66 3.28 -15.87
C ALA A 146 -4.68 3.50 -17.04
N GLU A 147 -4.21 4.74 -17.20
CA GLU A 147 -3.25 5.06 -18.23
C GLU A 147 -2.07 4.10 -18.12
N HIS A 148 -1.61 3.65 -19.29
CA HIS A 148 -0.43 2.85 -19.44
C HIS A 148 0.76 3.61 -18.86
N SER A 149 1.00 3.47 -17.56
CA SER A 149 2.33 3.63 -17.00
C SER A 149 3.20 2.73 -17.86
N GLN A 150 3.94 3.36 -18.78
CA GLN A 150 4.80 2.68 -19.73
C GLN A 150 5.54 1.65 -18.91
N ALA A 151 5.40 0.37 -19.28
CA ALA A 151 6.27 -0.65 -18.76
C ALA A 151 7.68 -0.11 -18.99
N SER A 152 8.31 0.35 -17.90
CA SER A 152 9.64 0.92 -17.90
C SER A 152 10.58 -0.25 -18.13
N THR A 153 10.57 -0.74 -19.36
CA THR A 153 11.61 -1.56 -19.94
C THR A 153 12.84 -0.68 -19.95
N THR A 154 13.68 -0.75 -18.92
CA THR A 154 15.09 -0.36 -19.04
C THR A 154 15.89 -0.59 -17.75
N ASN A 155 17.12 -1.07 -17.97
CA ASN A 155 18.25 -1.31 -17.07
C ASN A 155 18.23 -0.65 -15.68
N ARG A 156 18.09 -1.44 -14.63
CA ARG A 156 18.36 -1.05 -13.24
C ARG A 156 19.87 -1.03 -12.99
N ALA A 157 20.39 0.12 -12.57
CA ALA A 157 21.78 0.28 -12.23
C ALA A 157 21.97 -0.19 -10.78
N TYR A 158 22.82 -1.21 -10.61
CA TYR A 158 23.20 -1.88 -9.34
C TYR A 158 22.14 -2.88 -8.92
N SER A 159 22.51 -4.13 -8.61
CA SER A 159 21.70 -5.19 -7.97
C SER A 159 22.59 -6.37 -7.65
N VAL A 160 22.66 -6.75 -6.37
CA VAL A 160 23.34 -7.99 -6.01
C VAL A 160 22.65 -9.10 -6.79
N THR A 161 23.43 -9.81 -7.60
CA THR A 161 22.90 -10.84 -8.47
C THR A 161 23.11 -12.18 -7.78
N PRO A 162 22.06 -13.02 -7.64
CA PRO A 162 22.27 -14.37 -7.13
C PRO A 162 23.21 -15.14 -8.06
N THR A 163 24.10 -15.94 -7.49
CA THR A 163 25.06 -16.75 -8.27
C THR A 163 24.35 -17.83 -9.08
N SER A 164 23.26 -18.37 -8.53
CA SER A 164 22.39 -19.30 -9.20
C SER A 164 20.94 -19.11 -8.76
N ILE A 165 20.03 -19.37 -9.70
CA ILE A 165 18.59 -19.36 -9.51
C ILE A 165 18.12 -20.74 -9.93
N THR A 166 17.58 -21.52 -9.00
CA THR A 166 17.23 -22.92 -9.26
C THR A 166 15.80 -23.23 -8.82
N PRO A 167 15.09 -24.13 -9.51
CA PRO A 167 13.75 -24.55 -9.08
C PRO A 167 13.78 -25.25 -7.71
N TRP A 168 12.83 -24.91 -6.85
CA TRP A 168 12.59 -25.58 -5.58
C TRP A 168 11.63 -26.76 -5.78
N ASN A 169 12.15 -27.87 -6.30
CA ASN A 169 11.35 -29.01 -6.74
C ASN A 169 10.52 -29.66 -5.64
N ASP A 170 11.04 -29.69 -4.40
CA ASP A 170 10.36 -30.36 -3.27
C ASP A 170 9.30 -29.48 -2.59
N PHE A 171 9.18 -28.20 -2.97
CA PHE A 171 8.28 -27.24 -2.32
C PHE A 171 6.83 -27.75 -2.23
N ILE A 172 6.26 -28.17 -3.38
CA ILE A 172 4.89 -28.67 -3.45
C ILE A 172 4.70 -29.94 -2.62
N GLY A 173 5.69 -30.83 -2.63
CA GLY A 173 5.67 -32.05 -1.82
C GLY A 173 5.65 -31.73 -0.33
N ASN A 174 6.49 -30.79 0.11
CA ASN A 174 6.57 -30.37 1.50
C ASN A 174 5.28 -29.69 1.98
N VAL A 175 4.69 -28.81 1.17
CA VAL A 175 3.39 -28.17 1.49
C VAL A 175 2.29 -29.21 1.65
N ARG A 176 2.23 -30.21 0.76
CA ARG A 176 1.23 -31.30 0.84
C ARG A 176 1.41 -32.21 2.05
N ASN A 177 2.64 -32.35 2.54
CA ASN A 177 2.97 -33.17 3.71
C ASN A 177 2.92 -32.39 5.03
N MET A 178 2.56 -31.10 4.99
CA MET A 178 2.42 -30.28 6.19
C MET A 178 1.36 -30.87 7.12
N GLN A 179 1.70 -30.98 8.40
CA GLN A 179 0.73 -31.35 9.43
C GLN A 179 -0.22 -30.18 9.69
N LEU A 180 -1.52 -30.45 9.55
CA LEU A 180 -2.59 -29.47 9.74
C LEU A 180 -3.39 -29.86 10.99
N ALA A 181 -3.59 -28.91 11.88
CA ALA A 181 -4.43 -29.13 13.05
C ALA A 181 -5.89 -29.39 12.60
N GLU A 182 -6.49 -30.44 13.15
CA GLU A 182 -7.90 -30.77 12.91
C GLU A 182 -8.84 -30.05 13.89
N GLU A 183 -8.29 -29.43 14.93
CA GLU A 183 -9.05 -28.65 15.90
C GLU A 183 -9.60 -27.35 15.28
N PRO A 184 -10.89 -27.06 15.43
CA PRO A 184 -11.50 -25.85 14.92
C PRO A 184 -11.09 -24.65 15.78
N LEU A 185 -9.99 -23.98 15.39
CA LEU A 185 -9.41 -22.86 16.13
C LEU A 185 -9.32 -21.55 15.32
N HIS A 186 -9.65 -21.56 14.02
CA HIS A 186 -9.36 -20.44 13.11
C HIS A 186 -10.62 -19.87 12.49
N ASP A 187 -10.82 -18.56 12.56
CA ASP A 187 -11.95 -17.93 11.85
C ASP A 187 -11.91 -18.22 10.33
N THR A 188 -13.08 -18.42 9.73
CA THR A 188 -13.22 -18.53 8.27
C THR A 188 -12.59 -17.31 7.59
N PRO A 189 -11.67 -17.48 6.62
CA PRO A 189 -11.07 -16.36 5.91
C PRO A 189 -12.12 -15.61 5.08
N VAL A 190 -12.03 -14.27 5.11
CA VAL A 190 -12.89 -13.35 4.36
C VAL A 190 -12.01 -12.53 3.43
N PHE A 191 -12.38 -12.48 2.15
CA PHE A 191 -11.60 -11.80 1.14
C PHE A 191 -12.33 -10.58 0.56
N CYS A 192 -11.61 -9.51 0.23
CA CYS A 192 -11.56 -9.06 -1.17
C CYS A 192 -12.81 -8.97 -2.09
N ASP A 193 -13.94 -8.30 -1.80
CA ASP A 193 -14.97 -8.08 -2.86
C ASP A 193 -14.50 -7.14 -4.00
N GLU A 194 -13.88 -6.00 -3.67
CA GLU A 194 -13.42 -4.99 -4.63
C GLU A 194 -11.98 -5.25 -5.10
N ARG A 195 -11.82 -6.11 -6.12
CA ARG A 195 -10.50 -6.55 -6.62
C ARG A 195 -9.98 -5.75 -7.80
N ARG A 196 -10.09 -4.43 -7.73
CA ARG A 196 -9.60 -3.53 -8.78
C ARG A 196 -8.32 -2.80 -8.34
N PHE A 197 -7.37 -2.64 -9.24
CA PHE A 197 -6.13 -1.92 -8.98
C PHE A 197 -5.78 -0.94 -10.10
N SER A 198 -5.09 0.13 -9.75
CA SER A 198 -4.49 1.10 -10.68
C SER A 198 -2.96 1.15 -10.55
N MET A 199 -2.45 0.89 -9.34
CA MET A 199 -1.02 0.91 -9.01
C MET A 199 -0.64 -0.20 -8.02
N GLU A 200 0.66 -0.40 -7.78
CA GLU A 200 1.16 -1.44 -6.86
C GLU A 200 0.63 -1.27 -5.43
N ALA A 201 0.46 -0.03 -4.97
CA ALA A 201 -0.10 0.26 -3.64
C ALA A 201 -1.52 -0.31 -3.44
N ASP A 202 -2.37 -0.30 -4.48
CA ASP A 202 -3.71 -0.90 -4.39
C ASP A 202 -3.62 -2.42 -4.20
N ILE A 203 -2.65 -3.06 -4.86
CA ILE A 203 -2.39 -4.50 -4.73
C ILE A 203 -1.92 -4.83 -3.31
N GLN A 204 -1.06 -3.97 -2.72
CA GLN A 204 -0.59 -4.13 -1.34
C GLN A 204 -1.76 -4.04 -0.35
N GLU A 205 -2.71 -3.13 -0.55
CA GLU A 205 -3.92 -3.03 0.29
C GLU A 205 -4.80 -4.28 0.17
N ILE A 206 -5.06 -4.75 -1.06
CA ILE A 206 -5.83 -5.99 -1.29
C ILE A 206 -5.13 -7.19 -0.64
N PHE A 207 -3.81 -7.30 -0.78
CA PHE A 207 -3.00 -8.34 -0.13
C PHE A 207 -3.15 -8.32 1.40
N LYS A 208 -3.00 -7.15 2.03
CA LYS A 208 -3.13 -7.01 3.48
C LYS A 208 -4.53 -7.37 3.96
N ARG A 209 -5.56 -7.03 3.18
CA ARG A 209 -6.94 -7.37 3.53
C ARG A 209 -7.22 -8.86 3.42
N ASP A 210 -6.69 -9.51 2.39
CA ASP A 210 -6.99 -10.93 2.11
C ASP A 210 -6.11 -11.89 2.90
N PHE A 211 -4.84 -11.56 3.11
CA PHE A 211 -3.88 -12.42 3.82
C PHE A 211 -3.52 -11.89 5.20
N GLY A 212 -3.50 -10.57 5.40
CA GLY A 212 -3.13 -9.95 6.68
C GLY A 212 -4.25 -9.82 7.72
N SER A 213 -5.51 -9.96 7.31
CA SER A 213 -6.64 -10.03 8.25
C SER A 213 -6.83 -11.43 8.85
N VAL A 214 -6.12 -12.42 8.33
CA VAL A 214 -6.24 -13.82 8.72
C VAL A 214 -5.45 -14.08 10.00
N LYS A 215 -6.16 -14.36 11.10
CA LYS A 215 -5.54 -14.58 12.42
C LYS A 215 -4.56 -15.76 12.50
N CYS A 216 -4.69 -16.76 11.64
CA CYS A 216 -3.79 -17.93 11.63
C CYS A 216 -2.46 -17.66 10.92
N LEU A 217 -2.35 -16.53 10.21
CA LEU A 217 -1.11 -16.06 9.63
C LEU A 217 -0.56 -14.93 10.52
N PRO A 218 0.77 -14.82 10.64
CA PRO A 218 1.37 -13.72 11.34
C PRO A 218 1.12 -12.39 10.61
N PRO A 219 1.29 -11.25 11.29
CA PRO A 219 1.00 -9.96 10.70
C PRO A 219 1.96 -9.62 9.55
N PHE A 220 1.38 -9.13 8.45
CA PHE A 220 2.10 -8.49 7.36
C PHE A 220 2.05 -6.98 7.54
N ALA A 221 3.21 -6.33 7.50
CA ALA A 221 3.33 -4.90 7.76
C ALA A 221 4.03 -4.17 6.61
N GLU A 222 3.67 -2.91 6.40
CA GLU A 222 4.33 -2.03 5.45
C GLU A 222 5.68 -1.56 6.01
N THR A 223 6.71 -1.60 5.16
CA THR A 223 8.06 -1.24 5.60
C THR A 223 8.27 0.25 5.81
N PHE A 224 7.41 1.13 5.29
CA PHE A 224 7.56 2.57 5.53
C PHE A 224 7.33 2.99 6.98
N ARG A 225 6.70 2.13 7.79
CA ARG A 225 6.57 2.31 9.24
C ARG A 225 7.64 1.56 10.04
N CYS A 226 8.60 0.92 9.37
CA CYS A 226 9.57 -0.01 9.96
C CYS A 226 10.97 0.62 10.12
N PRO A 227 11.35 1.08 11.33
CA PRO A 227 12.72 1.50 11.61
C PRO A 227 13.71 0.32 11.74
N GLY A 228 13.25 -0.94 11.70
CA GLY A 228 14.07 -2.13 11.92
C GLY A 228 14.77 -2.74 10.69
N MET A 229 14.57 -2.18 9.49
CA MET A 229 15.26 -2.60 8.27
C MET A 229 16.52 -1.76 8.04
N ASP A 230 17.67 -2.41 8.00
CA ASP A 230 18.95 -1.73 7.78
C ASP A 230 19.19 -1.45 6.29
N TYR A 231 18.68 -2.33 5.41
CA TYR A 231 18.98 -2.31 3.97
C TYR A 231 17.72 -2.37 3.08
N GLY A 232 17.24 -1.23 2.65
CA GLY A 232 16.21 -1.10 1.63
C GLY A 232 14.80 -1.36 2.15
N LEU A 233 13.82 -1.16 1.27
CA LEU A 233 12.41 -1.09 1.65
C LEU A 233 11.57 -1.99 0.74
N PRO A 234 11.47 -3.29 1.04
CA PRO A 234 10.53 -4.18 0.36
C PRO A 234 9.09 -3.68 0.62
N ASP A 235 8.16 -3.98 -0.29
CA ASP A 235 6.78 -3.47 -0.16
C ASP A 235 6.13 -3.87 1.18
N LEU A 236 6.25 -5.13 1.54
CA LEU A 236 5.72 -5.70 2.78
C LEU A 236 6.78 -6.54 3.49
N ILE A 237 6.59 -6.75 4.79
CA ILE A 237 7.35 -7.70 5.60
C ILE A 237 6.41 -8.61 6.36
N CYS A 238 6.80 -9.88 6.48
CA CYS A 238 6.17 -10.82 7.40
C CYS A 238 6.85 -10.74 8.76
N LEU A 239 6.08 -10.55 9.83
CA LEU A 239 6.58 -10.54 11.20
C LEU A 239 6.41 -11.92 11.85
N ARG A 240 7.09 -12.17 12.96
CA ARG A 240 6.77 -13.26 13.88
C ARG A 240 5.44 -12.96 14.58
N HIS A 241 4.73 -13.99 15.02
CA HIS A 241 3.56 -13.83 15.88
C HIS A 241 3.91 -12.98 17.13
N GLY A 242 3.11 -11.93 17.39
CA GLY A 242 3.37 -10.97 18.47
C GLY A 242 4.57 -10.04 18.26
N GLY A 243 5.18 -10.08 17.07
CA GLY A 243 6.33 -9.26 16.69
C GLY A 243 5.99 -7.77 16.53
N ASN A 244 6.97 -6.92 16.77
CA ASN A 244 6.85 -5.47 16.62
C ASN A 244 7.66 -5.00 15.41
N VAL A 245 7.05 -4.19 14.56
CA VAL A 245 7.65 -3.51 13.40
C VAL A 245 8.93 -2.73 13.78
N CYS A 246 9.06 -2.25 15.02
CA CYS A 246 10.26 -1.55 15.48
C CYS A 246 11.43 -2.47 15.85
N ASN A 247 11.23 -3.79 15.93
CA ASN A 247 12.25 -4.76 16.31
C ASN A 247 12.70 -5.59 15.11
N ARG A 248 13.96 -5.44 14.71
CA ARG A 248 14.56 -6.20 13.61
C ARG A 248 14.43 -7.71 13.77
N GLU A 249 14.51 -8.22 15.01
CA GLU A 249 14.40 -9.66 15.27
C GLU A 249 12.97 -10.20 15.13
N SER A 250 11.99 -9.31 15.02
CA SER A 250 10.60 -9.69 14.76
C SER A 250 10.31 -9.93 13.28
N THR A 251 11.17 -9.58 12.34
CA THR A 251 10.91 -9.81 10.90
C THR A 251 11.38 -11.19 10.45
N LEU A 252 10.48 -11.97 9.84
CA LEU A 252 10.77 -13.27 9.24
C LEU A 252 11.37 -13.12 7.85
N PHE A 253 10.69 -12.39 6.95
CA PHE A 253 11.13 -12.20 5.57
C PHE A 253 10.46 -11.03 4.87
N PRO A 254 11.08 -10.49 3.81
CA PRO A 254 10.50 -9.48 2.94
C PRO A 254 9.53 -10.09 1.91
N ILE A 255 8.55 -9.29 1.51
CA ILE A 255 7.60 -9.59 0.45
C ILE A 255 7.62 -8.43 -0.56
N GLU A 256 7.86 -8.76 -1.82
CA GLU A 256 7.86 -7.80 -2.93
C GLU A 256 6.59 -8.01 -3.77
N ILE A 257 5.86 -6.93 -4.03
CA ILE A 257 4.61 -6.90 -4.79
C ILE A 257 4.86 -6.20 -6.13
N LYS A 258 4.39 -6.79 -7.22
CA LYS A 258 4.51 -6.22 -8.58
C LYS A 258 3.17 -6.27 -9.30
N GLN A 259 2.97 -5.46 -10.33
CA GLN A 259 1.75 -5.59 -11.13
C GLN A 259 1.76 -6.91 -11.92
N PRO A 260 0.60 -7.55 -12.16
CA PRO A 260 0.52 -8.77 -12.97
C PRO A 260 1.22 -8.67 -14.32
N LYS A 261 1.21 -7.49 -14.96
CA LYS A 261 1.86 -7.25 -16.26
C LYS A 261 3.39 -7.34 -16.22
N ASP A 262 4.01 -7.10 -15.06
CA ASP A 262 5.48 -7.05 -14.92
C ASP A 262 6.11 -8.45 -14.82
N LEU A 263 5.31 -9.44 -14.44
CA LEU A 263 5.72 -10.84 -14.23
C LEU A 263 4.80 -11.84 -14.95
N ASN A 264 4.04 -11.41 -15.97
CA ASN A 264 3.21 -12.33 -16.76
C ASN A 264 4.10 -13.23 -17.61
N LEU A 265 4.48 -14.37 -17.03
CA LEU A 265 5.48 -15.27 -17.56
C LEU A 265 4.82 -16.46 -18.25
N ASN A 266 5.17 -16.67 -19.52
CA ASN A 266 4.79 -17.88 -20.27
C ASN A 266 5.62 -19.11 -19.85
N GLU A 267 6.72 -18.90 -19.14
CA GLU A 267 7.69 -19.91 -18.72
C GLU A 267 7.98 -19.80 -17.21
N SER A 268 8.60 -20.81 -16.60
CA SER A 268 8.91 -20.79 -15.16
C SER A 268 9.83 -19.62 -14.81
N LEU A 269 9.56 -18.90 -13.70
CA LEU A 269 10.40 -17.78 -13.23
C LEU A 269 11.89 -18.15 -13.10
N PRO A 270 12.27 -19.27 -12.44
CA PRO A 270 13.67 -19.68 -12.39
C PRO A 270 14.28 -19.95 -13.78
N ASP A 271 13.51 -20.50 -14.72
CA ASP A 271 14.01 -20.76 -16.08
C ASP A 271 14.23 -19.46 -16.86
N ALA A 272 13.24 -18.56 -16.84
CA ALA A 272 13.31 -17.22 -17.44
C ALA A 272 14.51 -16.44 -16.88
N ALA A 273 14.63 -16.39 -15.55
CA ALA A 273 15.67 -15.64 -14.87
C ALA A 273 17.05 -16.25 -15.10
N THR A 274 17.18 -17.58 -15.12
CA THR A 274 18.44 -18.27 -15.41
C THR A 274 18.88 -18.05 -16.85
N HIS A 275 17.97 -18.15 -17.82
CA HIS A 275 18.28 -17.87 -19.22
C HIS A 275 18.75 -16.41 -19.41
N GLN A 276 18.12 -15.47 -18.71
CA GLN A 276 18.54 -14.07 -18.66
C GLN A 276 19.90 -13.87 -17.99
N LEU A 277 20.17 -14.61 -16.91
CA LEU A 277 21.45 -14.56 -16.19
C LEU A 277 22.60 -15.06 -17.08
N ILE A 278 22.40 -16.20 -17.75
CA ILE A 278 23.39 -16.80 -18.67
C ILE A 278 23.61 -15.91 -19.89
N SER A 279 22.54 -15.35 -20.46
CA SER A 279 22.64 -14.45 -21.63
C SER A 279 23.17 -13.06 -21.30
N GLY A 280 23.32 -12.70 -20.02
CA GLY A 280 23.71 -11.35 -19.58
C GLY A 280 22.66 -10.28 -19.84
N CYS A 281 21.40 -10.69 -20.05
CA CYS A 281 20.23 -9.83 -20.18
C CYS A 281 19.74 -9.47 -18.77
N LEU A 282 20.07 -8.27 -18.30
CA LEU A 282 19.70 -7.78 -16.97
C LEU A 282 18.42 -6.95 -17.05
N THR A 283 17.39 -7.48 -17.72
CA THR A 283 16.08 -6.84 -17.86
C THR A 283 14.98 -7.87 -17.87
N GLY A 284 13.83 -7.56 -17.25
CA GLY A 284 12.68 -8.45 -17.18
C GLY A 284 12.61 -9.23 -15.85
N PRO A 285 12.14 -10.49 -15.84
CA PRO A 285 11.99 -11.28 -14.62
C PRO A 285 13.23 -11.34 -13.72
N LEU A 286 14.44 -11.39 -14.31
CA LEU A 286 15.69 -11.37 -13.54
C LEU A 286 15.85 -10.09 -12.72
N ASP A 287 15.38 -8.94 -13.20
CA ASP A 287 15.50 -7.67 -12.47
C ASP A 287 14.66 -7.64 -11.20
N ILE A 288 13.51 -8.31 -11.24
CA ILE A 288 12.59 -8.39 -10.12
C ILE A 288 13.13 -9.40 -9.10
N VAL A 289 13.67 -10.54 -9.58
CA VAL A 289 14.37 -11.50 -8.70
C VAL A 289 15.58 -10.86 -8.02
N ARG A 290 16.35 -10.04 -8.73
CA ARG A 290 17.50 -9.30 -8.17
C ARG A 290 17.08 -8.30 -7.09
N GLN A 291 15.91 -7.66 -7.23
CA GLN A 291 15.37 -6.73 -6.24
C GLN A 291 15.09 -7.44 -4.93
N ILE A 292 14.25 -8.48 -4.94
CA ILE A 292 13.92 -9.21 -3.71
C ILE A 292 15.15 -9.90 -3.10
N PHE A 293 16.02 -10.47 -3.93
CA PHE A 293 17.27 -11.06 -3.47
C PHE A 293 18.17 -10.02 -2.79
N GLY A 294 18.21 -8.78 -3.29
CA GLY A 294 18.93 -7.68 -2.65
C GLY A 294 18.46 -7.42 -1.23
N TYR A 295 17.15 -7.37 -1.00
CA TYR A 295 16.59 -7.23 0.35
C TYR A 295 16.93 -8.40 1.25
N MET A 296 16.83 -9.62 0.72
CA MET A 296 17.18 -10.83 1.47
C MET A 296 18.66 -10.84 1.85
N TYR A 297 19.54 -10.61 0.88
CA TYR A 297 20.98 -10.68 1.04
C TYR A 297 21.52 -9.60 1.99
N CYS A 298 21.14 -8.35 1.79
CA CYS A 298 21.69 -7.23 2.56
C CYS A 298 21.19 -7.19 4.00
N ASN A 299 19.95 -7.61 4.27
CA ASN A 299 19.42 -7.67 5.65
C ASN A 299 19.68 -9.00 6.35
N GLY A 300 20.22 -9.98 5.62
CA GLY A 300 20.51 -11.32 6.13
C GLY A 300 19.32 -12.28 6.07
N PHE A 301 18.14 -11.93 5.54
CA PHE A 301 17.03 -12.88 5.46
C PHE A 301 17.38 -14.07 4.58
N ARG A 302 16.98 -15.27 5.04
CA ARG A 302 17.05 -16.50 4.26
C ARG A 302 15.83 -16.68 3.36
N TYR A 303 14.66 -16.25 3.82
CA TYR A 303 13.37 -16.43 3.14
C TYR A 303 12.90 -15.12 2.49
N GLY A 304 12.05 -15.20 1.47
CA GLY A 304 11.43 -14.06 0.78
C GLY A 304 10.27 -14.49 -0.12
N ILE A 305 9.34 -13.58 -0.42
CA ILE A 305 8.18 -13.85 -1.29
C ILE A 305 8.08 -12.78 -2.38
N LEU A 306 7.94 -13.20 -3.63
CA LEU A 306 7.60 -12.32 -4.74
C LEU A 306 6.17 -12.62 -5.18
N SER A 307 5.31 -11.59 -5.30
CA SER A 307 3.91 -11.79 -5.67
C SER A 307 3.40 -10.72 -6.63
N THR A 308 2.50 -11.13 -7.53
CA THR A 308 1.62 -10.23 -8.29
C THR A 308 0.19 -10.27 -7.79
N PHE A 309 -0.03 -10.84 -6.60
CA PHE A 309 -1.30 -11.31 -6.07
C PHE A 309 -1.87 -12.50 -6.87
N ASN A 310 -2.02 -12.38 -8.19
CA ASN A 310 -2.51 -13.45 -9.05
C ASN A 310 -1.57 -14.66 -9.08
N GLN A 311 -0.26 -14.41 -9.05
CA GLN A 311 0.79 -15.43 -8.98
C GLN A 311 1.78 -15.11 -7.88
N THR A 312 2.24 -16.11 -7.14
CA THR A 312 3.21 -15.98 -6.05
C THR A 312 4.34 -16.98 -6.18
N TRP A 313 5.56 -16.52 -5.90
CA TRP A 313 6.79 -17.32 -5.85
C TRP A 313 7.44 -17.20 -4.48
N PHE A 314 7.74 -18.35 -3.87
CA PHE A 314 8.42 -18.45 -2.59
C PHE A 314 9.90 -18.71 -2.82
N ILE A 315 10.75 -17.96 -2.12
CA ILE A 315 12.20 -17.93 -2.35
C ILE A 315 12.93 -18.26 -1.06
N VAL A 316 13.92 -19.15 -1.15
CA VAL A 316 14.84 -19.44 -0.05
C VAL A 316 16.29 -19.36 -0.52
N ARG A 317 17.14 -18.71 0.27
CA ARG A 317 18.60 -18.72 0.11
C ARG A 317 19.16 -20.01 0.66
N ARG A 318 20.07 -20.62 -0.08
CA ARG A 318 20.71 -21.84 0.37
C ARG A 318 21.62 -21.55 1.56
N GLU A 319 21.69 -22.50 2.50
CA GLU A 319 22.55 -22.36 3.68
C GLU A 319 24.04 -22.57 3.31
N ASP A 320 24.30 -23.53 2.42
CA ASP A 320 25.64 -23.88 1.95
C ASP A 320 26.24 -22.87 0.97
N ASP A 321 25.38 -22.22 0.16
CA ASP A 321 25.73 -21.09 -0.69
C ASP A 321 24.70 -19.96 -0.55
N PRO A 322 24.90 -19.04 0.43
CA PRO A 322 23.99 -17.93 0.68
C PRO A 322 23.80 -16.96 -0.49
N ASN A 323 24.59 -17.07 -1.56
CA ASN A 323 24.42 -16.26 -2.77
C ASN A 323 23.51 -16.93 -3.82
N SER A 324 23.11 -18.18 -3.58
CA SER A 324 22.24 -18.95 -4.45
C SER A 324 20.84 -19.08 -3.87
N ILE A 325 19.83 -19.06 -4.75
CA ILE A 325 18.43 -19.14 -4.35
C ILE A 325 17.71 -20.32 -5.00
N LEU A 326 16.76 -20.86 -4.25
CA LEU A 326 15.73 -21.79 -4.70
C LEU A 326 14.41 -21.03 -4.81
N VAL A 327 13.70 -21.22 -5.93
CA VAL A 327 12.43 -20.53 -6.22
C VAL A 327 11.35 -21.57 -6.47
N SER A 328 10.21 -21.46 -5.77
CA SER A 328 9.07 -22.36 -5.97
C SER A 328 8.51 -22.27 -7.39
N PRO A 329 7.72 -23.27 -7.84
CA PRO A 329 6.80 -23.06 -8.96
C PRO A 329 5.91 -21.85 -8.72
N SER A 330 5.36 -21.27 -9.80
CA SER A 330 4.33 -20.24 -9.69
C SER A 330 3.09 -20.85 -9.04
N ILE A 331 2.65 -20.28 -7.93
CA ILE A 331 1.38 -20.63 -7.29
C ILE A 331 0.33 -19.62 -7.75
N SER A 332 -0.75 -20.08 -8.37
CA SER A 332 -1.86 -19.24 -8.81
C SER A 332 -2.83 -18.99 -7.65
N PHE A 333 -3.49 -17.84 -7.67
CA PHE A 333 -4.50 -17.45 -6.68
C PHE A 333 -5.66 -18.47 -6.57
N ASN A 334 -5.97 -19.18 -7.66
CA ASN A 334 -7.04 -20.19 -7.78
C ASN A 334 -6.55 -21.64 -7.76
N ASP A 335 -5.27 -21.89 -7.46
CA ASP A 335 -4.78 -23.26 -7.30
C ASP A 335 -5.47 -23.92 -6.10
N THR A 336 -5.80 -25.21 -6.25
CA THR A 336 -6.49 -26.00 -5.21
C THR A 336 -5.59 -27.07 -4.58
N SER A 337 -4.39 -27.32 -5.12
CA SER A 337 -3.52 -28.38 -4.64
C SER A 337 -2.03 -28.15 -4.93
N PRO A 338 -1.30 -27.46 -4.03
CA PRO A 338 -1.77 -26.77 -2.82
C PRO A 338 -2.43 -25.42 -3.15
N THR A 339 -3.27 -24.92 -2.24
CA THR A 339 -3.79 -23.54 -2.33
C THR A 339 -2.72 -22.52 -1.95
N MET A 340 -2.97 -21.25 -2.29
CA MET A 340 -2.13 -20.13 -1.84
C MET A 340 -2.00 -20.08 -0.31
N LEU A 341 -3.10 -20.26 0.43
CA LEU A 341 -3.09 -20.27 1.90
C LEU A 341 -2.27 -21.43 2.48
N SER A 342 -2.35 -22.62 1.86
CA SER A 342 -1.50 -23.77 2.25
C SER A 342 -0.02 -23.41 2.11
N CYS A 343 0.34 -22.74 1.01
CA CYS A 343 1.73 -22.35 0.74
C CYS A 343 2.23 -21.29 1.74
N TYR A 344 1.45 -20.25 2.01
CA TYR A 344 1.80 -19.24 3.02
C TYR A 344 1.98 -19.86 4.41
N LEU A 345 1.03 -20.67 4.86
CA LEU A 345 1.08 -21.31 6.18
C LEU A 345 2.32 -22.19 6.32
N TRP A 346 2.61 -23.03 5.32
CA TRP A 346 3.80 -23.88 5.34
C TRP A 346 5.09 -23.07 5.34
N PHE A 347 5.20 -22.08 4.45
CA PHE A 347 6.41 -21.28 4.30
C PHE A 347 6.73 -20.44 5.55
N ILE A 348 5.70 -19.91 6.21
CA ILE A 348 5.85 -19.19 7.48
C ILE A 348 6.36 -20.13 8.56
N ARG A 349 5.78 -21.34 8.71
CA ARG A 349 6.23 -22.32 9.69
C ARG A 349 7.67 -22.76 9.45
N GLU A 350 8.04 -22.94 8.19
CA GLU A 350 9.41 -23.24 7.80
C GLU A 350 10.36 -22.11 8.24
N ALA A 351 10.01 -20.85 7.98
CA ALA A 351 10.82 -19.70 8.39
C ALA A 351 10.86 -19.47 9.92
N GLU A 352 9.77 -19.80 10.64
CA GLU A 352 9.70 -19.68 12.11
C GLU A 352 10.52 -20.75 12.82
N SER A 353 10.54 -21.97 12.28
CA SER A 353 11.22 -23.14 12.85
C SER A 353 12.67 -23.30 12.41
N ASP A 354 13.10 -22.58 11.38
CA ASP A 354 14.50 -22.54 10.96
C ASP A 354 15.41 -22.06 12.09
N GLU A 355 16.50 -22.80 12.34
CA GLU A 355 17.55 -22.43 13.30
C GLU A 355 18.38 -21.23 12.80
N LYS A 356 18.43 -21.02 11.48
CA LYS A 356 19.19 -19.93 10.83
C LYS A 356 18.34 -19.13 9.83
N PRO A 357 17.23 -18.52 10.27
CA PRO A 357 16.32 -17.76 9.40
C PRO A 357 16.96 -16.46 8.91
N LYS A 358 18.01 -16.01 9.62
CA LYS A 358 18.93 -14.96 9.21
C LYS A 358 20.32 -15.53 9.03
N LEU A 359 20.89 -15.30 7.86
CA LEU A 359 22.28 -15.55 7.51
C LEU A 359 23.10 -14.29 7.78
N ASP A 360 24.39 -14.46 8.05
CA ASP A 360 25.28 -13.33 8.27
C ASP A 360 25.20 -12.38 7.07
N PRO A 361 24.85 -11.11 7.29
CA PRO A 361 24.89 -10.14 6.23
C PRO A 361 26.34 -10.03 5.74
N PRO A 362 26.55 -9.86 4.44
CA PRO A 362 27.89 -9.66 3.88
C PRO A 362 28.61 -8.51 4.59
N GLU A 363 29.92 -8.67 4.82
CA GLU A 363 30.74 -7.57 5.32
C GLU A 363 30.50 -6.32 4.45
N GLU A 364 30.34 -5.16 5.08
CA GLU A 364 30.02 -3.90 4.40
C GLU A 364 30.97 -3.64 3.22
N ASN A 365 32.25 -4.00 3.37
CA ASN A 365 33.27 -3.90 2.31
C ASN A 365 33.07 -4.88 1.14
N ALA A 366 32.55 -6.07 1.38
CA ALA A 366 32.21 -7.05 0.35
C ALA A 366 31.01 -6.59 -0.48
N VAL A 367 29.97 -6.06 0.17
CA VAL A 367 28.83 -5.39 -0.52
C VAL A 367 29.35 -4.26 -1.39
N LYS A 368 30.17 -3.37 -0.82
CA LYS A 368 30.82 -2.26 -1.53
C LYS A 368 31.65 -2.74 -2.73
N LYS A 369 32.33 -3.88 -2.65
CA LYS A 369 33.15 -4.46 -3.72
C LYS A 369 32.31 -5.04 -4.85
N THR A 370 31.26 -5.80 -4.54
CA THR A 370 30.32 -6.38 -5.52
C THR A 370 29.61 -5.29 -6.32
N LEU A 371 29.14 -4.24 -5.63
CA LEU A 371 28.54 -3.06 -6.27
C LEU A 371 29.52 -2.30 -7.19
N ARG A 372 30.82 -2.27 -6.84
CA ARG A 372 31.88 -1.66 -7.65
C ARG A 372 32.21 -2.46 -8.92
N SER A 373 32.16 -3.79 -8.88
CA SER A 373 32.41 -4.63 -10.07
C SER A 373 31.30 -4.52 -11.10
N GLU A 374 30.04 -4.52 -10.67
CA GLU A 374 28.90 -4.33 -11.56
C GLU A 374 28.88 -2.93 -12.20
N LYS A 375 29.32 -1.90 -11.45
CA LYS A 375 29.58 -0.54 -11.99
C LYS A 375 30.54 -0.52 -13.18
N LYS A 376 31.62 -1.31 -13.14
CA LYS A 376 32.58 -1.37 -14.26
C LYS A 376 31.97 -2.00 -15.51
N ILE A 377 31.08 -2.97 -15.34
CA ILE A 377 30.37 -3.64 -16.42
C ILE A 377 29.35 -2.67 -17.05
N GLU A 378 28.63 -1.91 -16.23
CA GLU A 378 27.61 -0.97 -16.71
C GLU A 378 28.18 0.34 -17.29
N ALA A 379 29.26 0.88 -16.72
CA ALA A 379 29.96 2.03 -17.29
C ALA A 379 30.51 1.73 -18.70
N ARG A 380 30.87 0.47 -18.98
CA ARG A 380 31.25 0.00 -20.32
C ARG A 380 30.04 -0.09 -21.28
N ARG A 381 28.82 -0.35 -20.76
CA ARG A 381 27.55 -0.33 -21.53
C ARG A 381 27.05 1.09 -21.81
N ARG A 382 27.07 2.01 -20.84
CA ARG A 382 26.70 3.43 -21.02
C ARG A 382 27.55 4.15 -22.06
N LYS A 383 28.86 3.84 -22.13
CA LYS A 383 29.74 4.33 -23.22
C LYS A 383 29.32 3.89 -24.62
N ARG A 384 28.52 2.82 -24.74
CA ARG A 384 28.01 2.30 -26.01
C ARG A 384 26.60 2.80 -26.37
N SER A 385 25.77 3.27 -25.43
CA SER A 385 24.35 3.50 -25.72
C SER A 385 23.85 4.95 -25.81
N LYS A 386 24.53 5.99 -25.28
CA LYS A 386 24.23 7.41 -25.59
C LYS A 386 25.23 8.32 -24.85
N GLY A 387 25.97 9.16 -25.59
CA GLY A 387 26.77 10.23 -24.99
C GLY A 387 25.84 11.32 -24.44
N SER A 388 25.87 11.55 -23.13
CA SER A 388 25.05 12.56 -22.44
C SER A 388 25.15 13.94 -23.14
N LEU A 389 24.00 14.39 -23.65
CA LEU A 389 23.80 15.67 -24.31
C LEU A 389 23.97 16.83 -23.30
N ALA A 390 23.56 16.64 -22.04
CA ALA A 390 23.71 17.60 -20.95
C ALA A 390 25.18 17.96 -20.70
N LYS A 391 26.09 16.98 -20.71
CA LYS A 391 27.52 17.21 -20.51
C LYS A 391 28.18 17.96 -21.69
N ARG A 392 27.61 17.83 -22.89
CA ARG A 392 28.05 18.55 -24.09
C ARG A 392 27.51 19.98 -24.14
N LEU A 393 26.30 20.21 -23.65
CA LEU A 393 25.67 21.54 -23.61
C LEU A 393 26.23 22.40 -22.47
N ALA A 394 26.47 21.85 -21.29
CA ALA A 394 27.13 22.57 -20.19
C ALA A 394 28.54 23.07 -20.57
N ALA A 395 29.28 22.28 -21.35
CA ALA A 395 30.59 22.67 -21.88
C ALA A 395 30.50 23.74 -22.99
N ALA A 396 29.35 23.92 -23.63
CA ALA A 396 29.13 24.88 -24.70
C ALA A 396 28.61 26.25 -24.22
N VAL A 397 27.99 26.30 -23.03
CA VAL A 397 27.34 27.50 -22.49
C VAL A 397 28.25 28.32 -21.54
N LEU A 398 29.29 27.72 -20.95
CA LEU A 398 30.23 28.45 -20.09
C LEU A 398 31.15 29.40 -20.88
N PRO A 399 31.17 30.71 -20.60
CA PRO A 399 32.05 31.65 -21.28
C PRO A 399 33.54 31.38 -20.97
N ARG A 400 34.38 31.41 -22.01
CA ARG A 400 35.85 31.19 -21.97
C ARG A 400 36.66 32.26 -21.19
N SER A 401 36.02 33.27 -20.59
CA SER A 401 36.67 34.52 -20.18
C SER A 401 37.09 34.64 -18.70
N LEU A 402 37.03 33.58 -17.89
CA LEU A 402 37.50 33.64 -16.48
C LEU A 402 38.74 32.76 -16.19
N SER A 403 39.62 32.58 -17.18
CA SER A 403 40.95 31.98 -16.97
C SER A 403 42.01 33.04 -16.66
N GLY A 404 41.82 33.74 -15.53
CA GLY A 404 42.74 34.76 -15.03
C GLY A 404 43.09 34.55 -13.55
N GLY A 405 44.03 33.65 -13.27
CA GLY A 405 44.91 33.72 -12.11
C GLY A 405 44.33 33.50 -10.70
N ARG A 406 44.32 32.24 -10.24
CA ARG A 406 45.04 31.78 -9.03
C ARG A 406 44.94 30.26 -8.94
N ARG A 407 46.08 29.58 -9.14
CA ARG A 407 46.23 28.15 -8.82
C ARG A 407 46.07 27.96 -7.32
N SER A 408 44.85 27.69 -6.89
CA SER A 408 44.62 26.88 -5.70
C SER A 408 44.17 25.51 -6.18
N SER A 409 44.71 24.48 -5.55
CA SER A 409 44.61 23.07 -5.90
C SER A 409 43.15 22.59 -6.05
N ALA A 410 42.55 22.79 -7.23
CA ALA A 410 41.37 22.09 -7.65
C ALA A 410 41.78 20.65 -7.95
N ARG A 411 41.48 19.73 -7.03
CA ARG A 411 41.48 18.29 -7.32
C ARG A 411 40.61 18.12 -8.56
N SER A 412 41.23 17.72 -9.66
CA SER A 412 40.53 17.19 -10.81
C SER A 412 39.72 15.99 -10.33
N HIS A 413 38.41 16.13 -10.18
CA HIS A 413 37.53 14.99 -10.03
C HIS A 413 37.50 14.27 -11.37
N SER A 414 38.48 13.40 -11.58
CA SER A 414 38.36 12.30 -12.53
C SER A 414 37.12 11.52 -12.13
N ALA A 415 36.27 11.20 -13.11
CA ALA A 415 35.10 10.36 -12.94
C ALA A 415 35.54 8.93 -12.53
N SER A 416 35.87 8.74 -11.25
CA SER A 416 36.45 7.49 -10.73
C SER A 416 36.49 7.41 -9.20
N SER A 417 35.38 7.62 -8.50
CA SER A 417 35.07 7.00 -7.21
C SER A 417 33.61 7.27 -6.91
N VAL A 418 32.89 6.28 -6.39
CA VAL A 418 31.57 6.52 -5.80
C VAL A 418 31.86 6.76 -4.34
N ASP A 419 31.54 7.95 -3.86
CA ASP A 419 31.78 8.32 -2.48
C ASP A 419 30.69 7.65 -1.62
N PHE A 420 31.12 6.70 -0.78
CA PHE A 420 30.23 6.06 0.18
C PHE A 420 29.96 7.02 1.32
N VAL A 421 28.68 7.24 1.58
CA VAL A 421 28.22 8.16 2.62
C VAL A 421 28.08 7.38 3.93
N PRO A 422 28.65 7.86 5.06
CA PRO A 422 28.46 7.21 6.35
C PRO A 422 27.00 7.31 6.81
N ALA A 423 26.55 6.34 7.61
CA ALA A 423 25.26 6.41 8.28
C ALA A 423 25.18 7.64 9.21
N PHE A 424 24.01 8.27 9.26
CA PHE A 424 23.76 9.46 10.07
C PHE A 424 23.20 9.09 11.45
N LYS A 425 23.54 9.90 12.46
CA LYS A 425 22.95 9.77 13.80
C LYS A 425 21.68 10.63 13.89
N ASP A 426 20.74 10.20 14.72
CA ASP A 426 19.50 10.93 15.05
C ASP A 426 18.66 11.31 13.82
N MET A 427 18.57 10.43 12.82
CA MET A 427 17.70 10.62 11.65
C MET A 427 16.23 10.63 12.07
N LYS A 428 15.59 11.79 11.94
CA LYS A 428 14.16 11.99 12.18
C LYS A 428 13.45 12.26 10.85
N PRO A 429 12.38 11.53 10.50
CA PRO A 429 11.65 11.77 9.26
C PRO A 429 11.01 13.17 9.29
N ILE A 430 11.06 13.87 8.15
CA ILE A 430 10.39 15.17 7.95
C ILE A 430 9.12 14.96 7.11
N THR A 431 9.25 14.30 5.96
CA THR A 431 8.10 13.94 5.11
C THR A 431 8.00 12.43 4.92
N PHE A 432 6.76 11.94 4.88
CA PHE A 432 6.42 10.56 4.55
C PHE A 432 5.80 10.55 3.15
N SER A 433 6.62 10.75 2.12
CA SER A 433 6.18 10.59 0.72
C SER A 433 6.73 9.28 0.14
N ASN A 434 5.96 8.70 -0.77
CA ASN A 434 6.35 7.47 -1.49
C ASN A 434 7.42 7.75 -2.57
N ARG A 435 7.83 9.01 -2.76
CA ARG A 435 8.74 9.43 -3.84
C ARG A 435 10.20 9.36 -3.39
N ALA A 436 10.61 10.21 -2.47
CA ALA A 436 11.93 10.18 -1.82
C ALA A 436 11.78 10.58 -0.36
N ARG A 437 12.39 9.82 0.55
CA ARG A 437 12.24 10.05 1.99
C ARG A 437 13.18 11.17 2.43
N THR A 438 12.64 12.13 3.18
CA THR A 438 13.41 13.27 3.69
C THR A 438 13.56 13.17 5.20
N PHE A 439 14.75 13.47 5.70
CA PHE A 439 15.11 13.35 7.10
C PHE A 439 15.87 14.57 7.57
N LYS A 440 15.69 14.90 8.85
CA LYS A 440 16.57 15.76 9.62
C LYS A 440 17.58 14.87 10.34
N ALA A 441 18.87 15.17 10.25
CA ALA A 441 19.90 14.37 10.93
C ALA A 441 21.02 15.25 11.48
N LEU A 442 21.86 14.68 12.35
CA LEU A 442 23.09 15.31 12.81
C LEU A 442 24.30 14.74 12.06
N TRP A 443 25.05 15.60 11.38
CA TRP A 443 26.28 15.23 10.67
C TRP A 443 27.42 16.17 11.03
N ARG A 444 28.52 15.62 11.57
CA ARG A 444 29.70 16.39 12.01
C ARG A 444 29.37 17.54 12.97
N GLY A 445 28.31 17.41 13.77
CA GLY A 445 27.85 18.44 14.71
C GLY A 445 26.91 19.48 14.10
N GLU A 446 26.60 19.38 12.80
CA GLU A 446 25.65 20.26 12.11
C GLU A 446 24.34 19.53 11.84
N VAL A 447 23.23 20.27 11.91
CA VAL A 447 21.92 19.75 11.51
C VAL A 447 21.84 19.80 9.98
N VAL A 448 21.55 18.65 9.37
CA VAL A 448 21.49 18.48 7.92
C VAL A 448 20.12 17.98 7.48
N PHE A 449 19.80 18.27 6.23
CA PHE A 449 18.67 17.70 5.52
C PHE A 449 19.18 16.55 4.63
N VAL A 450 18.56 15.39 4.76
CA VAL A 450 18.94 14.17 4.04
C VAL A 450 17.76 13.73 3.19
N LYS A 451 17.89 13.82 1.88
CA LYS A 451 16.95 13.22 0.91
C LYS A 451 17.55 11.93 0.43
N LYS A 452 16.84 10.81 0.60
CA LYS A 452 17.30 9.51 0.15
C LYS A 452 16.23 8.72 -0.59
N CYS A 453 16.66 7.97 -1.58
CA CYS A 453 15.83 7.09 -2.38
C CYS A 453 16.51 5.74 -2.47
N ASP A 454 15.74 4.66 -2.28
CA ASP A 454 16.23 3.31 -2.51
C ASP A 454 16.52 3.14 -4.01
N ILE A 455 17.66 2.56 -4.39
CA ILE A 455 17.96 2.22 -5.79
C ILE A 455 16.96 1.22 -6.39
N TRP A 456 16.13 0.57 -5.56
CA TRP A 456 15.08 -0.34 -5.99
C TRP A 456 13.71 0.32 -6.18
N ASN A 457 13.54 1.58 -5.75
CA ASN A 457 12.28 2.32 -5.91
C ASN A 457 11.92 2.53 -7.40
N GLU A 458 10.66 2.89 -7.66
CA GLU A 458 10.22 3.24 -9.01
C GLU A 458 11.14 4.31 -9.65
N ARG A 459 11.43 4.11 -10.94
CA ARG A 459 12.32 4.95 -11.76
C ARG A 459 12.08 6.46 -11.65
N PRO A 460 10.84 6.97 -11.69
CA PRO A 460 10.59 8.41 -11.61
C PRO A 460 11.28 9.03 -10.39
N PHE A 461 11.29 8.33 -9.26
CA PHE A 461 11.87 8.84 -8.01
C PHE A 461 13.39 8.82 -7.97
N ILE A 462 13.99 7.79 -8.58
CA ILE A 462 15.45 7.71 -8.71
C ILE A 462 15.94 8.77 -9.69
N ASP A 463 15.23 8.94 -10.81
CA ASP A 463 15.56 9.92 -11.84
C ASP A 463 15.37 11.34 -11.31
N GLU A 464 14.31 11.61 -10.54
CA GLU A 464 14.11 12.89 -9.83
C GLU A 464 15.28 13.18 -8.87
N LEU A 465 15.65 12.24 -7.99
CA LEU A 465 16.76 12.49 -7.04
C LEU A 465 18.11 12.62 -7.74
N GLN A 466 18.37 11.85 -8.80
CA GLN A 466 19.59 11.99 -9.60
C GLN A 466 19.62 13.31 -10.36
N ASN A 467 18.50 13.72 -10.95
CA ASN A 467 18.37 15.00 -11.62
C ASN A 467 18.62 16.14 -10.64
N GLU A 468 18.03 16.07 -9.44
CA GLU A 468 18.26 17.05 -8.39
C GLU A 468 19.76 17.13 -8.03
N ILE A 469 20.44 16.01 -7.83
CA ILE A 469 21.91 15.96 -7.58
C ILE A 469 22.69 16.63 -8.73
N GLU A 470 22.35 16.34 -9.98
CA GLU A 470 22.99 16.95 -11.16
C GLU A 470 22.75 18.46 -11.23
N ILE A 471 21.54 18.92 -10.93
CA ILE A 471 21.17 20.34 -10.91
C ILE A 471 21.89 21.07 -9.77
N TYR A 472 21.97 20.50 -8.56
CA TYR A 472 22.77 21.07 -7.47
C TYR A 472 24.25 21.24 -7.87
N SER A 473 24.82 20.25 -8.58
CA SER A 473 26.18 20.33 -9.10
C SER A 473 26.38 21.47 -10.10
N VAL A 474 25.37 21.76 -10.92
CA VAL A 474 25.39 22.88 -11.89
C VAL A 474 25.23 24.22 -11.17
N LEU A 475 24.32 24.30 -10.20
CA LEU A 475 24.00 25.49 -9.43
C LEU A 475 24.99 25.79 -8.28
N ARG A 476 26.21 25.24 -8.34
CA ARG A 476 27.22 25.35 -7.28
C ARG A 476 27.48 26.79 -6.80
N GLU A 477 27.41 27.77 -7.71
CA GLU A 477 27.65 29.19 -7.36
C GLU A 477 26.46 29.84 -6.62
N LEU A 478 25.28 29.24 -6.65
CA LEU A 478 24.08 29.74 -5.96
C LEU A 478 23.90 29.10 -4.57
N GLN A 479 24.64 28.03 -4.27
CA GLN A 479 24.58 27.29 -3.01
C GLN A 479 24.94 28.17 -1.80
N GLY A 480 24.17 28.05 -0.73
CA GLY A 480 24.28 28.86 0.49
C GLY A 480 23.76 30.30 0.35
N ILE A 481 23.35 30.72 -0.86
CA ILE A 481 22.82 32.06 -1.14
C ILE A 481 21.32 31.96 -1.48
N TRP A 482 21.00 31.22 -2.56
CA TRP A 482 19.65 31.10 -3.11
C TRP A 482 19.10 29.68 -3.09
N ILE A 483 19.99 28.69 -2.93
CA ILE A 483 19.64 27.28 -2.71
C ILE A 483 20.48 26.75 -1.54
N PRO A 484 20.06 25.69 -0.85
CA PRO A 484 20.84 25.10 0.23
C PRO A 484 22.25 24.69 -0.21
N GLU A 485 23.21 24.76 0.71
CA GLU A 485 24.54 24.20 0.46
C GLU A 485 24.49 22.66 0.38
N MET A 486 24.96 22.08 -0.73
CA MET A 486 25.10 20.64 -0.88
C MET A 486 26.34 20.17 -0.12
N LYS A 487 26.12 19.39 0.94
CA LYS A 487 27.19 18.92 1.84
C LYS A 487 27.80 17.60 1.35
N LEU A 488 26.94 16.71 0.85
CA LEU A 488 27.36 15.37 0.46
C LEU A 488 26.35 14.77 -0.52
N GLU A 489 26.85 14.02 -1.49
CA GLU A 489 26.07 13.14 -2.33
C GLU A 489 26.73 11.76 -2.35
N GLY A 490 25.97 10.72 -2.63
CA GLY A 490 26.56 9.41 -2.89
C GLY A 490 25.62 8.26 -2.58
N ILE A 491 26.24 7.13 -2.23
CA ILE A 491 25.51 5.92 -1.87
C ILE A 491 25.68 5.66 -0.39
N MET A 492 24.57 5.64 0.35
CA MET A 492 24.51 5.23 1.75
C MET A 492 24.09 3.77 1.83
N ASN A 493 24.71 3.04 2.76
CA ASN A 493 24.46 1.62 3.04
C ASN A 493 24.58 0.67 1.81
N GLY A 494 25.12 1.15 0.68
CA GLY A 494 25.31 0.37 -0.55
C GLY A 494 24.13 0.42 -1.54
N PHE A 495 22.97 0.93 -1.15
CA PHE A 495 21.76 0.87 -1.98
C PHE A 495 20.88 2.13 -1.89
N GLU A 496 21.17 3.12 -1.05
CA GLU A 496 20.39 4.37 -1.04
C GLU A 496 21.16 5.45 -1.78
N ILE A 497 20.55 6.04 -2.81
CA ILE A 497 21.03 7.31 -3.35
C ILE A 497 20.69 8.37 -2.31
N VAL A 498 21.69 9.15 -1.91
CA VAL A 498 21.53 10.19 -0.90
C VAL A 498 22.04 11.51 -1.43
N LEU A 499 21.22 12.55 -1.22
CA LEU A 499 21.58 13.95 -1.30
C LEU A 499 21.47 14.56 0.11
N VAL A 500 22.55 15.18 0.57
CA VAL A 500 22.61 15.86 1.87
C VAL A 500 22.87 17.33 1.64
N THR A 501 22.00 18.17 2.20
CA THR A 501 22.11 19.62 2.14
C THR A 501 22.10 20.23 3.55
N GLU A 502 22.42 21.51 3.66
CA GLU A 502 22.20 22.24 4.91
C GLU A 502 20.70 22.22 5.28
N TYR A 503 20.40 22.10 6.58
CA TYR A 503 19.05 22.29 7.05
C TYR A 503 18.78 23.79 7.24
N VAL A 504 17.90 24.35 6.41
CA VAL A 504 17.63 25.80 6.36
C VAL A 504 16.55 26.21 7.37
N GLY A 505 15.42 25.49 7.38
CA GLY A 505 14.23 25.83 8.17
C GLY A 505 12.97 25.22 7.58
N ASP A 506 11.82 25.80 7.90
CA ASP A 506 10.51 25.35 7.44
C ASP A 506 10.13 26.01 6.10
N ASN A 507 9.15 25.42 5.42
CA ASN A 507 8.60 25.97 4.18
C ASN A 507 7.71 27.20 4.43
N ILE A 508 7.47 27.99 3.38
CA ILE A 508 6.77 29.28 3.50
C ILE A 508 5.23 29.18 3.49
N ASN A 509 4.65 27.97 3.56
CA ASN A 509 3.19 27.76 3.45
C ASN A 509 2.35 28.63 4.41
N ASN A 510 2.84 28.83 5.63
CA ASN A 510 2.14 29.58 6.68
C ASN A 510 2.85 30.91 7.01
N GLU A 511 3.64 31.43 6.08
CA GLU A 511 4.44 32.64 6.31
C GLU A 511 3.77 33.88 5.76
N HIS A 512 3.64 34.91 6.60
CA HIS A 512 3.24 36.25 6.16
C HIS A 512 4.45 36.96 5.54
N LEU A 513 4.46 37.03 4.21
CA LEU A 513 5.54 37.63 3.45
C LEU A 513 5.30 39.13 3.28
N ASN A 514 6.30 39.94 3.60
CA ASN A 514 6.30 41.36 3.22
C ASN A 514 6.91 41.55 1.82
N SER A 515 6.81 42.75 1.27
CA SER A 515 7.31 43.06 -0.08
C SER A 515 8.81 42.77 -0.24
N SER A 516 9.63 42.99 0.80
CA SER A 516 11.07 42.71 0.77
C SER A 516 11.36 41.21 0.68
N ASP A 517 10.55 40.39 1.36
CA ASP A 517 10.67 38.93 1.32
C ASP A 517 10.30 38.39 -0.07
N CYS A 518 9.20 38.88 -0.65
CA CYS A 518 8.81 38.57 -2.03
C CYS A 518 9.93 38.93 -3.03
N ASP A 519 10.58 40.09 -2.87
CA ASP A 519 11.69 40.51 -3.74
C ASP A 519 12.96 39.64 -3.58
N LYS A 520 13.17 39.04 -2.41
CA LYS A 520 14.26 38.06 -2.23
C LYS A 520 13.95 36.75 -2.96
N ILE A 521 12.71 36.26 -2.85
CA ILE A 521 12.28 35.02 -3.51
C ILE A 521 12.34 35.17 -5.04
N ARG A 522 11.87 36.29 -5.59
CA ARG A 522 11.99 36.59 -7.02
C ARG A 522 13.43 36.57 -7.51
N ARG A 523 14.34 37.19 -6.74
CA ARG A 523 15.77 37.21 -7.08
C ARG A 523 16.40 35.81 -7.02
N ALA A 524 15.95 34.96 -6.09
CA ALA A 524 16.40 33.58 -6.03
C ALA A 524 16.05 32.82 -7.31
N LEU A 525 14.78 32.88 -7.75
CA LEU A 525 14.34 32.21 -8.97
C LEU A 525 15.02 32.79 -10.22
N ALA A 526 15.10 34.12 -10.33
CA ALA A 526 15.78 34.78 -11.44
C ALA A 526 17.27 34.38 -11.54
N ALA A 527 17.95 34.17 -10.40
CA ALA A 527 19.33 33.68 -10.40
C ALA A 527 19.46 32.27 -10.99
N ILE A 528 18.49 31.39 -10.72
CA ILE A 528 18.43 30.03 -11.29
C ILE A 528 18.14 30.10 -12.80
N HIS A 529 17.17 30.93 -13.20
CA HIS A 529 16.81 31.15 -14.62
C HIS A 529 17.98 31.70 -15.44
N ASN A 530 18.81 32.58 -14.87
CA ASN A 530 19.99 33.12 -15.54
C ASN A 530 21.04 32.07 -15.90
N ILE A 531 21.03 30.90 -15.24
CA ILE A 531 21.89 29.75 -15.58
C ILE A 531 21.24 28.88 -16.67
N GLY A 532 19.98 29.14 -17.04
CA GLY A 532 19.21 28.40 -18.03
C GLY A 532 18.52 27.17 -17.45
N ILE A 533 18.13 27.23 -16.17
CA ILE A 533 17.41 26.14 -15.48
C ILE A 533 15.98 26.61 -15.22
N LEU A 534 15.02 25.79 -15.66
CA LEU A 534 13.61 25.85 -15.26
C LEU A 534 13.44 24.95 -14.03
N HIS A 535 12.80 25.44 -12.97
CA HIS A 535 12.58 24.62 -11.79
C HIS A 535 11.54 23.52 -12.03
N GLY A 536 10.43 23.85 -12.68
CA GLY A 536 9.36 22.95 -13.12
C GLY A 536 8.31 22.59 -12.06
N ASP A 537 8.44 23.08 -10.82
CA ASP A 537 7.56 22.74 -9.69
C ASP A 537 7.62 23.84 -8.61
N ILE A 538 7.47 25.10 -9.01
CA ILE A 538 7.49 26.22 -8.05
C ILE A 538 6.18 26.25 -7.26
N LYS A 539 6.31 26.05 -5.94
CA LYS A 539 5.21 26.08 -4.98
C LYS A 539 5.74 26.48 -3.59
N PRO A 540 4.86 26.86 -2.64
CA PRO A 540 5.30 27.32 -1.32
C PRO A 540 6.06 26.24 -0.53
N ASP A 541 5.74 24.95 -0.72
CA ASP A 541 6.47 23.83 -0.11
C ASP A 541 7.95 23.77 -0.52
N ASN A 542 8.27 24.25 -1.72
CA ASN A 542 9.59 24.19 -2.33
C ASN A 542 10.42 25.46 -2.08
N ILE A 543 9.97 26.34 -1.18
CA ILE A 543 10.70 27.51 -0.74
C ILE A 543 10.80 27.48 0.78
N VAL A 544 12.02 27.50 1.30
CA VAL A 544 12.33 27.44 2.73
C VAL A 544 12.95 28.73 3.22
N VAL A 545 12.72 29.05 4.49
CA VAL A 545 13.21 30.28 5.11
C VAL A 545 14.12 30.01 6.30
N LYS A 546 15.27 30.68 6.34
CA LYS A 546 16.12 30.80 7.53
C LYS A 546 15.93 32.17 8.14
N ARG A 547 15.27 32.23 9.30
CA ARG A 547 15.09 33.45 10.08
C ARG A 547 16.31 33.65 10.98
N ASP A 548 17.12 34.67 10.68
CA ASP A 548 18.30 35.03 11.48
C ASP A 548 18.12 36.38 12.19
N GLY A 549 16.94 36.60 12.76
CA GLY A 549 16.53 37.81 13.47
C GLY A 549 16.35 39.04 12.57
N VAL A 550 17.45 39.54 11.99
CA VAL A 550 17.50 40.81 11.23
C VAL A 550 17.40 40.60 9.72
N ASN A 551 17.83 39.44 9.20
CA ASN A 551 17.77 39.13 7.77
C ASN A 551 17.29 37.69 7.52
N SER A 552 16.03 37.54 7.08
CA SER A 552 15.52 36.28 6.55
C SER A 552 16.17 35.96 5.21
N ARG A 553 16.68 34.73 5.06
CA ARG A 553 17.15 34.16 3.79
C ARG A 553 16.14 33.15 3.27
N PHE A 554 15.72 33.32 2.02
CA PHE A 554 14.82 32.41 1.33
C PHE A 554 15.62 31.58 0.33
N MET A 555 15.39 30.28 0.34
CA MET A 555 16.09 29.34 -0.53
C MET A 555 15.10 28.43 -1.25
N ILE A 556 15.38 28.15 -2.51
CA ILE A 556 14.58 27.24 -3.35
C ILE A 556 15.14 25.83 -3.23
N ILE A 557 14.26 24.84 -3.12
CA ILE A 557 14.57 23.42 -2.94
C ILE A 557 13.73 22.55 -3.89
N ASP A 558 14.07 21.25 -3.97
CA ASP A 558 13.36 20.23 -4.75
C ASP A 558 13.48 20.39 -6.27
N PHE A 559 14.70 20.22 -6.77
CA PHE A 559 15.00 20.29 -8.21
C PHE A 559 14.73 18.98 -8.96
N GLY A 560 13.91 18.09 -8.41
CA GLY A 560 13.66 16.76 -8.99
C GLY A 560 13.10 16.82 -10.42
N LEU A 561 12.26 17.81 -10.70
CA LEU A 561 11.62 18.03 -12.01
C LEU A 561 12.29 19.10 -12.86
N SER A 562 13.43 19.64 -12.41
CA SER A 562 14.09 20.75 -13.08
C SER A 562 14.73 20.34 -14.40
N THR A 563 14.71 21.25 -15.36
CA THR A 563 15.23 20.99 -16.70
C THR A 563 16.04 22.17 -17.22
N PHE A 564 16.97 21.89 -18.14
CA PHE A 564 17.66 22.94 -18.86
C PHE A 564 16.81 23.48 -20.00
N THR A 565 16.71 24.80 -20.10
CA THR A 565 16.05 25.47 -21.20
C THR A 565 16.75 26.78 -21.56
N LEU A 566 16.77 27.09 -22.86
CA LEU A 566 17.16 28.41 -23.37
C LEU A 566 15.92 29.23 -23.80
N ASP A 567 14.73 28.65 -23.67
CA ASP A 567 13.48 29.31 -24.00
C ASP A 567 13.11 30.28 -22.87
N LYS A 568 13.39 31.56 -23.11
CA LYS A 568 13.03 32.64 -22.19
C LYS A 568 11.53 32.72 -21.94
N GLY A 569 10.69 32.34 -22.91
CA GLY A 569 9.25 32.37 -22.75
C GLY A 569 8.76 31.42 -21.65
N ILE A 570 9.37 30.24 -21.55
CA ILE A 570 9.02 29.26 -20.51
C ILE A 570 9.52 29.74 -19.13
N LEU A 571 10.73 30.30 -19.06
CA LEU A 571 11.26 30.88 -17.82
C LEU A 571 10.40 32.06 -17.34
N ASP A 572 9.99 32.94 -18.26
CA ASP A 572 9.09 34.06 -17.96
C ASP A 572 7.71 33.58 -17.48
N CYS A 573 7.23 32.43 -17.95
CA CYS A 573 6.00 31.82 -17.45
C CYS A 573 6.15 31.34 -15.99
N GLU A 574 7.22 30.61 -15.66
CA GLU A 574 7.48 30.17 -14.28
C GLU A 574 7.66 31.37 -13.33
N GLN A 575 8.27 32.47 -13.81
CA GLN A 575 8.37 33.70 -13.04
C GLN A 575 6.99 34.32 -12.73
N LYS A 576 6.04 34.26 -13.67
CA LYS A 576 4.65 34.73 -13.45
C LYS A 576 3.86 33.83 -12.52
N GLU A 577 4.12 32.52 -12.56
CA GLU A 577 3.53 31.56 -11.62
C GLU A 577 3.99 31.89 -10.19
N LEU A 578 5.30 32.13 -10.00
CA LEU A 578 5.85 32.59 -8.73
C LEU A 578 5.20 33.91 -8.27
N ASP A 579 5.08 34.90 -9.15
CA ASP A 579 4.50 36.20 -8.79
C ASP A 579 3.05 36.09 -8.34
N SER A 580 2.28 35.23 -9.02
CA SER A 580 0.88 34.96 -8.67
C SER A 580 0.77 34.25 -7.31
N MET A 581 1.65 33.29 -7.05
CA MET A 581 1.75 32.59 -5.76
C MET A 581 2.12 33.55 -4.62
N LEU A 582 3.13 34.41 -4.81
CA LEU A 582 3.55 35.39 -3.81
C LEU A 582 2.47 36.44 -3.52
N ALA A 583 1.70 36.85 -4.54
CA ALA A 583 0.59 37.77 -4.36
C ALA A 583 -0.50 37.19 -3.45
N ALA A 584 -0.77 35.88 -3.54
CA ALA A 584 -1.72 35.20 -2.67
C ALA A 584 -1.24 35.12 -1.22
N LEU A 585 0.05 34.83 -0.99
CA LEU A 585 0.66 34.73 0.35
C LEU A 585 0.90 36.10 1.03
N SER A 586 0.83 37.19 0.27
CA SER A 586 1.01 38.56 0.78
C SER A 586 -0.32 39.24 1.15
N GLN A 587 -1.47 38.56 0.98
CA GLN A 587 -2.76 39.10 1.42
C GLN A 587 -2.90 38.96 2.95
N PRO A 588 -3.43 39.99 3.63
CA PRO A 588 -3.51 40.04 5.09
C PRO A 588 -4.42 38.98 5.71
#